data_AF-A0A530BC03-F1
#
_entry.id   AF-A0A530BC03-F1
#
_cell.length_a   1.000
_cell.length_b   1.000
_cell.length_c   1.000
_cell.angle_alpha   90.00
_cell.angle_beta   90.00
_cell.angle_gamma   90.00
#
_symmetry.space_group_name_H-M   'P 1'
#
loop_
_entity.id
_entity.type
_entity.pdbx_description
1 polymer ?
#
loop_
_entity_poly.entity_id
_entity_poly.type
_entity_poly.pdbx_seq_one_letter_code
_entity_poly.pdbx_strand_id
1 'polypeptide(L)' 'MEFIAENMAPIMFASLIIFLLIGYPVAFSLAANGLLFFFIGVLLSPYSGGSINLAWPLLH' A
#
# COMPACT_ATOMS: atom_id res chain seq x y z
N MET A 1 -18.66 -20.62 26.10
CA MET A 1 -19.23 -19.29 25.81
C MET A 1 -18.86 -18.26 26.87
N GLU A 2 -18.91 -18.62 28.16
CA GLU A 2 -18.50 -17.77 29.29
C GLU A 2 -17.07 -17.22 29.16
N PHE A 3 -16.08 -18.08 28.87
CA PHE A 3 -14.68 -17.65 28.70
C PHE A 3 -14.45 -16.61 27.59
N ILE A 4 -15.22 -16.66 26.48
CA ILE A 4 -15.09 -15.67 25.40
C ILE A 4 -15.74 -14.35 25.81
N ALA A 5 -16.90 -14.41 26.47
CA ALA A 5 -17.62 -13.24 26.96
C ALA A 5 -16.81 -12.46 28.00
N GLU A 6 -16.11 -13.17 28.89
CA GLU A 6 -15.31 -12.57 29.97
C GLU A 6 -14.00 -11.97 29.47
N ASN A 7 -13.48 -12.43 28.32
CA ASN A 7 -12.26 -11.95 27.70
C ASN A 7 -12.52 -11.08 26.44
N MET A 8 -13.72 -10.53 26.29
CA MET A 8 -14.07 -9.73 25.11
C MET A 8 -13.16 -8.52 24.90
N ALA A 9 -12.83 -7.77 25.95
CA ALA A 9 -11.99 -6.57 25.83
C ALA A 9 -10.56 -6.89 25.34
N PRO A 10 -9.85 -7.89 25.91
CA PRO A 10 -8.57 -8.36 25.35
C PRO A 10 -8.66 -8.85 23.90
N ILE A 11 -9.72 -9.58 23.54
CA ILE A 11 -9.88 -10.13 22.19
C ILE A 11 -10.05 -9.00 21.16
N MET A 12 -10.82 -7.96 21.49
CA MET A 12 -10.97 -6.78 20.63
C MET A 12 -9.63 -6.04 20.45
N PHE A 13 -8.82 -5.95 21.50
CA PHE A 13 -7.52 -5.31 21.42
C PHE A 13 -6.52 -6.13 20.59
N ALA A 14 -6.45 -7.44 20.82
CA ALA A 14 -5.59 -8.34 20.07
C ALA A 14 -5.96 -8.39 18.58
N SER A 15 -7.26 -8.37 18.25
CA SER A 15 -7.72 -8.34 16.86
C SER A 15 -7.28 -7.06 16.15
N LEU A 16 -7.38 -5.89 16.80
CA LEU A 16 -6.87 -4.63 16.26
C LEU A 16 -5.35 -4.69 15.99
N ILE A 17 -4.56 -5.22 16.92
CA ILE A 17 -3.10 -5.36 16.72
C ILE A 17 -2.81 -6.25 15.51
N ILE A 18 -3.47 -7.39 15.39
CA ILE A 18 -3.26 -8.32 14.25
C ILE A 18 -3.61 -7.62 12.93
N PHE A 19 -4.74 -6.91 12.88
CA PHE A 19 -5.14 -6.15 11.69
C PHE A 19 -4.12 -5.06 11.33
N LEU A 20 -3.59 -4.33 12.31
CA LEU A 20 -2.56 -3.32 12.09
C LEU A 20 -1.25 -3.94 11.60
N LEU A 21 -0.84 -5.08 12.16
CA LEU A 21 0.37 -5.80 11.75
C LEU A 21 0.27 -6.36 10.33
N ILE A 22 -0.91 -6.79 9.88
CA ILE A 22 -1.16 -7.22 8.50
C ILE A 22 -1.29 -6.01 7.56
N GLY A 23 -1.89 -4.92 8.02
CA GLY A 23 -2.05 -3.69 7.23
C GLY A 23 -0.72 -3.04 6.86
N TYR A 24 0.28 -3.10 7.74
CA TYR A 24 1.61 -2.53 7.51
C TYR A 24 2.34 -3.09 6.26
N PRO A 25 2.55 -4.41 6.10
CA PRO A 25 3.21 -4.97 4.91
C PRO A 25 2.37 -4.80 3.64
N VAL A 26 1.03 -4.77 3.76
CA VAL A 26 0.12 -4.51 2.64
C VAL A 26 0.30 -3.07 2.14
N ALA A 27 0.31 -2.09 3.04
CA ALA A 27 0.51 -0.68 2.70
C ALA A 27 1.89 -0.44 2.06
N PHE A 28 2.94 -1.08 2.60
CA PHE A 28 4.28 -1.00 2.04
C PHE A 28 4.34 -1.57 0.62
N SER A 29 3.79 -2.76 0.41
CA SER A 29 3.77 -3.40 -0.91
C SER A 29 2.98 -2.57 -1.91
N LEU A 30 1.83 -2.02 -1.50
CA LEU A 30 1.01 -1.15 -2.35
C LEU A 30 1.76 0.12 -2.78
N ALA A 31 2.46 0.77 -1.85
CA ALA A 31 3.28 1.94 -2.15
C ALA A 31 4.43 1.62 -3.10
N ALA A 32 5.14 0.51 -2.88
CA ALA A 32 6.22 0.05 -3.76
C ALA A 32 5.73 -0.25 -5.18
N ASN A 33 4.59 -0.94 -5.31
CA ASN A 33 3.97 -1.19 -6.61
C ASN A 33 3.55 0.12 -7.29
N GLY A 34 2.93 1.06 -6.56
CA GLY A 34 2.58 2.37 -7.10
C GLY A 34 3.80 3.14 -7.64
N LEU A 35 4.92 3.12 -6.91
CA LEU A 35 6.17 3.74 -7.34
C LEU A 35 6.78 3.04 -8.56
N LEU A 36 6.76 1.70 -8.59
CA LEU A 36 7.25 0.91 -9.72
C LEU A 36 6.49 1.25 -11.01
N PHE A 37 5.16 1.26 -10.95
CA PHE A 37 4.33 1.59 -12.12
C PHE A 37 4.46 3.07 -12.52
N PHE A 38 4.67 3.99 -11.58
CA PHE A 38 4.99 5.37 -11.89
C PHE A 38 6.31 5.48 -12.68
N PHE A 39 7.36 4.76 -12.26
CA PHE A 39 8.63 4.71 -12.97
C PHE A 39 8.47 4.16 -14.41
N ILE A 40 7.73 3.05 -14.57
CA ILE A 40 7.41 2.49 -15.89
C ILE A 40 6.64 3.51 -16.75
N GLY A 41 5.66 4.20 -16.17
CA GLY A 41 4.88 5.23 -16.87
C GLY A 41 5.72 6.40 -17.38
N VAL A 42 6.68 6.87 -16.57
CA VAL A 42 7.65 7.90 -16.99
C VAL A 42 8.50 7.40 -18.16
N LEU A 43 9.03 6.17 -18.09
CA LEU A 43 9.84 5.59 -19.17
C LEU A 43 9.08 5.43 -20.49
N LEU A 44 7.78 5.15 -20.43
CA LEU A 44 6.93 4.99 -21.61
C LEU A 44 6.38 6.33 -22.14
N SER A 45 6.43 7.40 -21.34
CA SER A 45 5.92 8.72 -21.72
C SER A 45 6.44 9.24 -23.08
N PRO A 46 7.74 9.12 -23.43
CA PRO A 46 8.26 9.56 -24.73
C PRO A 46 7.73 8.75 -25.91
N TYR A 47 7.41 7.47 -25.69
CA TYR A 47 6.90 6.56 -26.73
C TYR A 47 5.38 6.67 -26.92
N SER A 48 4.70 7.43 -26.07
CA SER A 48 3.24 7.55 -26.04
C SER A 48 2.65 8.50 -27.08
N GLY A 49 3.47 9.15 -27.90
CA GLY A 49 2.99 10.09 -28.93
C GLY A 49 2.25 11.32 -28.35
N GLY A 50 2.55 11.69 -27.10
CA GLY A 50 1.97 12.86 -26.42
C GLY A 50 0.69 12.60 -25.61
N SER A 51 0.22 11.35 -25.50
CA SER A 51 -0.97 11.02 -24.68
C SER A 51 -0.69 10.86 -23.18
N ILE A 52 0.56 10.61 -22.79
CA ILE A 52 1.01 10.52 -21.39
C ILE A 52 1.92 11.73 -21.10
N ASN A 53 1.62 12.46 -20.03
CA ASN A 53 2.39 13.61 -19.54
C ASN A 53 2.91 13.33 -18.13
N LEU A 54 3.83 12.38 -18.02
CA LEU A 54 4.52 12.04 -16.77
C LEU A 54 5.97 12.50 -16.89
N ALA A 55 6.41 13.34 -15.94
CA ALA A 55 7.78 13.84 -15.90
C ALA A 55 8.42 13.48 -14.56
N TRP A 56 9.66 13.01 -14.59
CA TRP A 56 10.48 12.83 -13.40
C TRP A 56 11.46 14.01 -13.30
N PRO A 57 11.26 14.96 -12.38
CA PRO A 57 12.05 16.18 -12.29
C PRO A 57 13.47 15.99 -11.74
N LEU A 58 14.02 14.78 -11.75
CA LEU A 58 15.45 14.53 -11.52
C LEU A 58 16.10 13.83 -12.73
N LEU A 59 15.29 13.49 -13.75
CA LEU A 59 15.69 12.86 -15.00
C LEU A 59 15.48 13.96 -16.05
N HIS A 60 16.39 14.92 -16.04
CA HIS A 60 16.47 15.97 -17.06
C HIS A 60 17.49 15.54 -18.10
#